data_AF-A0A7K1ZIH6-F1
#
_entry.id   AF-A0A7K1ZIH6-F1
#
_cell.length_a   1.000
_cell.length_b   1.000
_cell.length_c   1.000
_cell.angle_alpha   90.00
_cell.angle_beta   90.00
_cell.angle_gamma   90.00
#
_symmetry.space_group_name_H-M   'P 1'
#
loop_
_entity.id
_entity.type
_entity.pdbx_description
1 polymer ?
#
loop_
_entity_poly.entity_id
_entity_poly.type
_entity_poly.pdbx_seq_one_letter_code
_entity_poly.pdbx_strand_id
1 'polypeptide(L)'
;MYSHRDEIYSRRVPAGKRTYYFDVKTTRSGEDFFVTITESKRVSETRHEKHKIFLYKEDFGKFITALHDVVKHVVDERLPGYEFRNLPELTSINDRDHSSEGTNRR
;
A
#
# COMPACT_ATOMS: atom_id res chain seq x y z
N MET A 1 -17.45 9.62 15.84
CA MET A 1 -16.54 8.63 16.43
C MET A 1 -16.53 7.42 15.49
N TYR A 2 -15.50 7.26 14.64
CA TYR A 2 -15.46 6.12 13.71
C TYR A 2 -15.17 4.86 14.52
N SER A 3 -16.16 3.98 14.55
CA SER A 3 -16.13 2.69 15.23
C SER A 3 -14.91 1.88 14.79
N HIS A 4 -14.06 1.48 15.74
CA HIS A 4 -12.98 0.49 15.52
C HIS A 4 -13.49 -0.90 15.10
N ARG A 5 -14.81 -1.09 14.92
CA ARG A 5 -15.42 -2.40 14.67
C ARG A 5 -15.11 -3.02 13.31
N ASP A 6 -14.60 -2.25 12.35
CA ASP A 6 -14.37 -2.74 10.98
C ASP A 6 -12.87 -2.88 10.64
N GLU A 7 -11.97 -2.69 11.61
CA GLU A 7 -10.52 -2.83 11.44
C GLU A 7 -10.07 -4.23 11.82
N ILE A 8 -9.62 -5.00 10.83
CA ILE A 8 -9.27 -6.43 10.98
C ILE A 8 -7.79 -6.59 11.33
N TYR A 9 -6.95 -5.71 10.78
CA TYR A 9 -5.51 -5.69 11.00
C TYR A 9 -5.01 -4.26 10.90
N SER A 10 -4.04 -3.89 11.73
CA SER A 10 -3.34 -2.62 11.59
C SER A 10 -1.86 -2.80 11.86
N ARG A 11 -1.05 -2.11 11.05
CA ARG A 11 0.39 -1.97 11.24
C ARG A 11 0.76 -0.50 11.35
N ARG A 12 1.33 -0.12 12.49
CA ARG A 12 1.87 1.21 12.76
C ARG A 12 3.38 1.23 12.52
N VAL A 13 3.85 2.18 11.70
CA VAL A 13 5.27 2.38 11.38
C VAL A 13 5.70 3.81 11.75
N PRO A 14 6.37 4.01 12.89
CA PRO A 14 6.92 5.31 13.28
C PRO A 14 8.12 5.70 12.38
N ALA A 15 8.16 6.96 11.95
CA ALA A 15 9.22 7.49 11.08
C ALA A 15 9.50 8.97 11.41
N GLY A 16 10.07 9.23 12.59
CA GLY A 16 10.39 10.58 13.06
C GLY A 16 9.13 11.44 13.26
N LYS A 17 9.00 12.54 12.50
CA LYS A 17 7.80 13.41 12.53
C LYS A 17 6.58 12.79 11.84
N ARG A 18 6.72 11.63 11.21
CA ARG A 18 5.65 10.91 10.53
C ARG A 18 5.34 9.60 11.25
N THR A 19 4.11 9.16 11.13
CA THR A 19 3.71 7.78 11.44
C THR A 19 2.85 7.29 10.29
N TYR A 20 3.21 6.14 9.72
CA TYR A 20 2.41 5.47 8.72
C TYR A 20 1.52 4.42 9.39
N TYR A 21 0.28 4.34 8.96
CA TYR A 21 -0.69 3.34 9.40
C TYR A 21 -1.15 2.57 8.16
N PHE A 22 -1.08 1.25 8.24
CA PHE A 22 -1.57 0.34 7.20
C PHE A 22 -2.68 -0.51 7.82
N ASP A 23 -3.92 -0.13 7.57
CA ASP A 23 -5.11 -0.74 8.18
C ASP A 23 -5.86 -1.58 7.14
N VAL A 24 -6.20 -2.81 7.46
CA VAL A 24 -7.09 -3.67 6.65
C VAL A 24 -8.50 -3.56 7.21
N LYS A 25 -9.47 -3.29 6.34
CA LYS A 25 -10.88 -3.08 6.70
C LYS A 25 -11.80 -3.85 5.78
N THR A 26 -12.98 -4.21 6.28
CA THR A 26 -14.05 -4.76 5.44
C THR A 26 -14.78 -3.66 4.69
N THR A 27 -15.22 -3.96 3.47
CA THR A 27 -16.19 -3.12 2.76
C THR A 27 -17.53 -3.11 3.49
N ARG A 28 -18.42 -2.20 3.09
CA ARG A 28 -19.76 -2.09 3.71
C ARG A 28 -20.61 -3.37 3.58
N SER A 29 -20.40 -4.17 2.53
CA SER A 29 -21.09 -5.47 2.38
C SER A 29 -20.53 -6.55 3.30
N GLY A 30 -19.31 -6.37 3.82
CA GLY A 30 -18.62 -7.36 4.63
C GLY A 30 -17.99 -8.52 3.84
N GLU A 31 -18.18 -8.55 2.53
CA GLU A 31 -17.69 -9.64 1.67
C GLU A 31 -16.25 -9.44 1.20
N ASP A 32 -15.77 -8.19 1.23
CA ASP A 32 -14.49 -7.79 0.65
C ASP A 32 -13.64 -6.96 1.61
N PHE A 33 -12.35 -6.81 1.26
CA PHE A 33 -11.38 -6.07 2.03
C PHE A 33 -10.76 -4.92 1.23
N PHE A 34 -10.36 -3.87 1.95
CA PHE A 34 -9.54 -2.80 1.42
C PHE A 34 -8.49 -2.38 2.45
N VAL A 35 -7.39 -1.81 1.97
CA VAL A 35 -6.34 -1.24 2.81
C VAL A 35 -6.50 0.26 2.87
N THR A 36 -6.38 0.82 4.06
CA THR A 36 -6.16 2.25 4.26
C THR A 36 -4.70 2.49 4.60
N ILE A 37 -4.02 3.31 3.79
CA ILE A 37 -2.66 3.78 4.11
C ILE A 37 -2.78 5.23 4.56
N THR A 38 -2.39 5.52 5.81
CA THR A 38 -2.43 6.88 6.36
C THR A 38 -1.04 7.33 6.76
N GLU A 39 -0.55 8.43 6.17
CA GLU A 39 0.55 9.21 6.76
C GLU A 39 -0.05 10.20 7.76
N SER A 40 0.40 10.15 9.01
CA SER A 40 0.15 11.18 10.02
C SER A 40 1.43 11.96 10.27
N LYS A 41 1.50 13.20 9.79
CA LYS A 41 2.65 14.09 9.91
C LYS A 41 2.42 15.09 11.04
N ARG A 42 3.32 15.14 12.01
CA ARG A 42 3.30 16.14 13.08
C ARG A 42 3.78 17.48 12.55
N VAL A 43 2.90 18.48 12.57
CA VAL A 43 3.14 19.83 12.03
C VAL A 43 3.45 20.82 13.16
N SER A 44 2.83 20.62 14.32
CA SER A 44 3.16 21.29 15.58
C SER A 44 3.01 20.28 16.73
N GLU A 45 3.27 20.71 17.97
CA GLU A 45 3.14 19.82 19.15
C GLU A 45 1.73 19.23 19.29
N THR A 46 0.71 19.97 18.86
CA THR A 46 -0.69 19.59 19.00
C THR A 46 -1.37 19.25 17.67
N ARG A 47 -0.80 19.67 16.52
CA ARG A 47 -1.42 19.50 15.20
C ARG A 47 -0.74 18.41 14.38
N HIS A 48 -1.58 17.54 13.82
CA HIS A 48 -1.17 16.53 12.86
C HIS A 48 -1.94 16.70 11.55
N GLU A 49 -1.24 16.63 10.43
CA GLU A 49 -1.82 16.51 9.10
C GLU A 49 -1.90 15.04 8.71
N LYS A 50 -3.02 14.63 8.13
CA LYS A 50 -3.24 13.25 7.71
C LYS A 50 -3.45 13.19 6.20
N HIS A 51 -2.62 12.41 5.52
CA HIS A 51 -2.81 12.01 4.14
C HIS A 51 -3.27 10.57 4.12
N LYS A 52 -4.37 10.27 3.43
CA LYS A 52 -5.00 8.97 3.45
C LYS A 52 -5.25 8.47 2.03
N ILE A 53 -4.89 7.23 1.79
CA ILE A 53 -5.15 6.49 0.56
C ILE A 53 -6.05 5.31 0.93
N PHE A 54 -7.05 5.05 0.08
CA PHE A 54 -7.84 3.83 0.09
C PHE A 54 -7.40 2.98 -1.09
N LEU A 55 -7.03 1.74 -0.83
CA LEU A 55 -6.58 0.79 -1.84
C LEU A 55 -7.48 -0.43 -1.77
N TYR A 56 -8.14 -0.77 -2.88
CA TYR A 56 -9.06 -1.89 -2.97
C TYR A 56 -8.34 -3.15 -3.49
N LYS A 57 -8.87 -4.33 -3.17
CA LYS A 57 -8.21 -5.63 -3.40
C LYS A 57 -7.78 -5.83 -4.86
N GLU A 58 -8.57 -5.35 -5.81
CA GLU A 58 -8.36 -5.45 -7.25
C GLU A 58 -7.12 -4.68 -7.73
N ASP A 59 -6.69 -3.68 -6.97
CA ASP A 59 -5.56 -2.82 -7.32
C ASP A 59 -4.27 -3.15 -6.56
N PHE A 60 -4.29 -4.12 -5.62
CA PHE A 60 -3.13 -4.45 -4.78
C PHE A 60 -1.88 -4.77 -5.59
N GLY A 61 -1.99 -5.67 -6.58
CA GLY A 61 -0.86 -6.08 -7.40
C GLY A 61 -0.25 -4.91 -8.17
N LYS A 62 -1.09 -4.12 -8.84
CA LYS A 62 -0.66 -2.94 -9.63
C LYS A 62 0.03 -1.90 -8.73
N PHE A 63 -0.56 -1.61 -7.57
CA PHE A 63 -0.03 -0.61 -6.65
C PHE A 63 1.31 -1.03 -6.05
N ILE A 64 1.44 -2.27 -5.56
CA ILE A 64 2.68 -2.77 -4.94
C ILE A 64 3.82 -2.85 -5.96
N THR A 65 3.53 -3.31 -7.18
CA THR A 65 4.51 -3.37 -8.27
C THR A 65 5.04 -1.96 -8.60
N ALA A 66 4.14 -1.01 -8.85
CA ALA A 66 4.54 0.36 -9.17
C ALA A 66 5.32 1.03 -8.02
N LEU A 67 4.91 0.81 -6.77
CA LEU A 67 5.63 1.33 -5.60
C LEU A 67 7.03 0.74 -5.50
N HIS A 68 7.17 -0.58 -5.67
CA HIS A 68 8.46 -1.26 -5.65
C HIS A 68 9.39 -0.76 -6.76
N ASP A 69 8.89 -0.66 -7.99
CA ASP A 69 9.71 -0.23 -9.14
C ASP A 69 10.22 1.20 -8.98
N VAL A 70 9.37 2.11 -8.49
CA VAL A 70 9.77 3.50 -8.22
C VAL A 70 10.82 3.55 -7.11
N VAL A 71 10.65 2.77 -6.02
CA VAL A 71 11.63 2.71 -4.94
C VAL A 71 12.96 2.17 -5.47
N LYS A 72 12.94 1.05 -6.20
CA LYS A 72 14.13 0.44 -6.80
C LYS A 72 14.87 1.42 -7.70
N HIS A 73 14.18 2.13 -8.58
CA HIS A 73 14.76 3.14 -9.46
C HIS A 73 15.46 4.26 -8.66
N VAL A 74 14.86 4.73 -7.56
CA VAL A 74 15.48 5.73 -6.68
C VAL A 74 16.74 5.18 -6.00
N VAL A 75 16.73 3.92 -5.54
CA VAL A 75 17.90 3.28 -4.93
C VAL A 75 19.05 3.23 -5.92
N ASP A 76 18.78 2.65 -7.09
CA ASP A 76 19.81 2.37 -8.10
C ASP A 76 20.41 3.65 -8.67
N GLU A 77 19.60 4.69 -8.92
CA GLU A 77 20.06 5.89 -9.62
C GLU A 77 20.43 7.07 -8.71
N ARG A 78 19.79 7.18 -7.54
CA ARG A 78 19.82 8.41 -6.73
C ARG A 78 20.45 8.26 -5.36
N LEU A 79 20.64 7.04 -4.87
CA LEU A 79 21.24 6.76 -3.58
C LEU A 79 22.33 5.67 -3.66
N PRO A 80 23.37 5.85 -4.49
CA PRO A 80 24.46 4.87 -4.59
C PRO A 80 25.16 4.74 -3.23
N GLY A 81 25.12 3.53 -2.65
CA GLY A 81 25.74 3.21 -1.35
C GLY A 81 24.82 3.35 -0.13
N TYR A 82 23.53 3.64 -0.30
CA TYR A 82 22.57 3.55 0.80
C TYR A 82 22.07 2.11 0.97
N GLU A 83 22.46 1.47 2.07
CA GLU A 83 22.07 0.10 2.41
C GLU A 83 20.63 0.04 2.93
N PHE A 84 19.67 -0.27 2.05
CA PHE A 84 18.30 -0.59 2.46
C PHE A 84 18.29 -1.93 3.21
N ARG A 85 18.27 -1.87 4.54
CA ARG A 85 18.10 -3.08 5.36
C ARG A 85 16.68 -3.61 5.20
N ASN A 86 16.56 -4.88 4.82
CA ASN A 86 15.29 -5.64 4.74
C ASN A 86 14.33 -5.19 3.63
N LEU A 87 14.83 -4.78 2.46
CA LEU A 87 13.94 -4.65 1.29
C LEU A 87 13.45 -6.06 0.90
N PRO A 88 12.14 -6.34 0.95
CA PRO A 88 11.65 -7.64 0.52
C PRO A 88 11.89 -7.80 -0.98
N GLU A 89 12.49 -8.91 -1.39
CA GLU A 89 12.57 -9.30 -2.79
C GLU A 89 11.15 -9.63 -3.25
N LEU A 90 10.51 -8.69 -3.94
CA LEU A 90 9.22 -8.92 -4.59
C LEU A 90 9.48 -9.76 -5.83
N THR A 91 9.62 -11.08 -5.65
CA THR A 91 9.66 -12.02 -6.77
C THR A 91 8.38 -11.85 -7.57
N SER A 92 8.55 -11.56 -8.86
CA SER A 92 7.53 -11.29 -9.88
C SER A 92 6.16 -11.87 -9.52
N ILE A 93 5.23 -11.01 -9.11
CA ILE A 93 3.81 -11.33 -9.14
C ILE A 93 3.50 -11.43 -10.64
N ASN A 94 3.73 -12.63 -11.18
CA ASN A 94 3.79 -12.93 -12.61
C ASN A 94 2.58 -12.35 -13.36
N ASP A 95 2.86 -11.95 -14.59
CA ASP A 95 1.98 -11.70 -15.72
C ASP A 95 1.01 -12.87 -16.00
N ARG A 96 0.10 -13.16 -15.07
CA ARG A 96 -0.97 -14.15 -15.20
C ARG A 96 -2.29 -13.55 -14.78
N ASP A 97 -2.72 -12.49 -15.46
CA ASP A 97 -4.10 -12.41 -15.97
C ASP A 97 -4.29 -11.17 -16.83
N HIS A 98 -3.98 -11.27 -18.12
CA HIS A 98 -4.69 -10.55 -19.19
C HIS A 98 -4.34 -11.14 -20.57
N SER A 99 -4.68 -12.42 -20.76
CA SER A 99 -5.09 -12.95 -22.06
C SER A 99 -5.96 -14.17 -21.76
N SER A 100 -7.29 -14.06 -21.87
CA SER A 100 -7.95 -14.16 -23.16
C SER A 100 -9.28 -13.41 -23.21
N GLU A 101 -9.31 -12.35 -24.02
CA GLU A 101 -10.51 -11.95 -24.74
C GLU A 101 -10.71 -12.89 -25.93
N GLY A 102 -11.94 -13.41 -26.07
CA GLY A 102 -12.53 -13.74 -27.37
C GLY A 102 -11.99 -14.95 -28.14
N THR A 103 -12.77 -16.03 -28.16
CA THR A 103 -13.14 -16.62 -29.46
C THR A 103 -14.58 -17.10 -29.40
N ASN A 104 -15.47 -16.28 -29.94
CA ASN A 104 -16.75 -16.71 -30.49
C ASN A 104 -16.47 -17.71 -31.63
N ARG A 105 -17.04 -18.92 -31.59
CA ARG A 105 -17.35 -19.73 -32.78
C ARG A 105 -18.29 -20.88 -32.42
N ARG A 106 -19.55 -20.69 -32.86
CA ARG A 106 -20.58 -21.67 -33.27
C ARG A 106 -21.08 -22.68 -32.24
#